data_AF-A0A916CNR9-F1
#
_entry.id   AF-A0A916CNR9-F1
#
_cell.length_a   1.000
_cell.length_b   1.000
_cell.length_c   1.000
_cell.angle_alpha   90.00
_cell.angle_beta   90.00
_cell.angle_gamma   90.00
#
_symmetry.space_group_name_H-M   'P 1'
#
loop_
_entity.id
_entity.type
_entity.pdbx_description
1 polymer ?
#
loop_
_entity_poly.entity_id
_entity_poly.type
_entity_poly.pdbx_seq_one_letter_code
_entity_poly.pdbx_strand_id
1 'polypeptide(L)' 'MIGFDLTEEQQRMKELAHEFAEKEMRSVASHYDETEEFPWPDLKKAADV' A
#
# COMPACT_ATOMS: atom_id res chain seq x y z
N MET A 1 -27.93 3.40 13.55
CA MET A 1 -26.94 2.36 13.88
C MET A 1 -25.64 2.82 13.25
N ILE A 2 -24.57 3.02 14.03
CA ILE A 2 -23.25 3.34 13.46
C ILE A 2 -22.71 2.00 12.97
N GLY A 3 -22.81 1.74 11.66
CA GLY A 3 -22.31 0.51 11.04
C GLY A 3 -20.78 0.50 11.01
N PHE A 4 -20.19 -0.68 10.88
CA PHE A 4 -18.75 -0.85 10.66
C PHE A 4 -18.36 -0.66 9.18
N ASP A 5 -19.31 -0.22 8.36
CA ASP A 5 -19.08 0.06 6.95
C ASP A 5 -18.14 1.25 6.79
N LEU A 6 -17.18 1.12 5.88
CA LEU A 6 -16.32 2.22 5.49
C LEU A 6 -17.16 3.28 4.78
N THR A 7 -16.82 4.55 5.00
CA THR A 7 -17.33 5.63 4.15
C THR A 7 -16.82 5.45 2.73
N GLU A 8 -17.48 6.06 1.75
CA GLU A 8 -17.02 6.02 0.36
C GLU A 8 -15.58 6.52 0.21
N GLU A 9 -15.20 7.55 0.97
CA GLU A 9 -13.83 8.07 1.00
C GLU A 9 -12.83 7.04 1.54
N GLN A 10 -13.18 6.36 2.64
CA GLN A 10 -12.35 5.30 3.21
C GLN A 10 -12.22 4.10 2.26
N GLN A 11 -13.29 3.76 1.55
CA GLN A 11 -13.27 2.70 0.54
C GLN A 11 -12.33 3.08 -0.63
N ARG A 12 -12.38 4.34 -1.10
CA ARG A 12 -11.42 4.84 -2.11
C ARG A 12 -9.97 4.83 -1.62
N MET A 13 -9.72 5.22 -0.37
CA MET A 13 -8.37 5.15 0.21
C MET A 13 -7.84 3.71 0.27
N LYS A 14 -8.71 2.77 0.66
CA LYS A 14 -8.37 1.34 0.67
C LYS A 14 -8.02 0.83 -0.72
N GLU A 15 -8.81 1.19 -1.72
CA GLU A 15 -8.57 0.81 -3.13
C GLU A 15 -7.24 1.38 -3.64
N LEU A 16 -6.98 2.66 -3.39
CA LEU A 16 -5.72 3.31 -3.76
C LEU A 16 -4.50 2.61 -3.14
N ALA A 17 -4.55 2.35 -1.83
CA ALA A 17 -3.47 1.67 -1.12
C ALA A 17 -3.26 0.24 -1.65
N HIS A 18 -4.34 -0.49 -1.94
CA HIS A 18 -4.28 -1.83 -2.51
C HIS A 18 -3.62 -1.83 -3.89
N GLU A 19 -4.06 -0.96 -4.79
CA GLU A 19 -3.49 -0.87 -6.14
C GLU A 19 -2.01 -0.51 -6.13
N PHE A 20 -1.60 0.43 -5.28
CA PHE A 20 -0.19 0.78 -5.12
C PHE A 20 0.63 -0.43 -4.67
N ALA A 21 0.17 -1.15 -3.64
CA ALA A 21 0.86 -2.31 -3.12
C ALA A 21 0.98 -3.44 -4.16
N GLU A 22 -0.06 -3.67 -4.97
CA GLU A 22 -0.02 -4.68 -6.04
C GLU A 22 0.95 -4.31 -7.16
N LYS A 23 0.97 -3.04 -7.58
CA LYS A 23 1.78 -2.57 -8.72
C LYS A 23 3.25 -2.37 -8.36
N GLU A 24 3.52 -1.76 -7.21
CA GLU A 24 4.86 -1.28 -6.87
C GLU A 24 5.57 -2.16 -5.83
N MET A 25 4.84 -2.68 -4.83
CA MET A 25 5.48 -3.38 -3.71
C MET A 25 5.54 -4.90 -3.88
N ARG A 26 4.49 -5.52 -4.44
CA ARG A 26 4.37 -7.00 -4.47
C ARG A 26 5.53 -7.69 -5.20
N SER A 27 6.03 -7.12 -6.29
CA SER A 27 7.12 -7.72 -7.07
C SER A 27 8.48 -7.72 -6.36
N VAL A 28 8.67 -6.83 -5.37
CA VAL A 28 9.94 -6.66 -4.66
C VAL A 28 9.87 -7.15 -3.20
N ALA A 29 8.69 -7.57 -2.73
CA ALA A 29 8.47 -7.97 -1.35
C ALA A 29 9.42 -9.08 -0.88
N SER A 30 9.61 -10.15 -1.68
CA SER A 30 10.48 -11.26 -1.27
C SER A 30 11.94 -10.84 -1.09
N HIS A 31 12.44 -9.91 -1.92
CA HIS A 31 13.80 -9.37 -1.77
C HIS A 31 13.95 -8.66 -0.43
N TYR A 32 13.00 -7.79 -0.06
CA TYR A 32 13.05 -7.05 1.20
C TYR A 32 12.86 -7.96 2.42
N ASP A 33 12.01 -8.98 2.32
CA ASP A 33 11.82 -9.98 3.38
C ASP A 33 13.09 -10.81 3.59
N GLU A 34 13.79 -11.20 2.52
CA GLU A 34 15.00 -12.03 2.59
C GLU A 34 16.25 -11.24 3.03
N THR A 35 16.36 -9.98 2.61
CA THR A 35 17.55 -9.15 2.88
C THR A 35 17.41 -8.29 4.14
N GLU A 36 16.20 -8.19 4.70
CA GLU A 36 15.84 -7.28 5.78
C GLU A 36 16.12 -5.79 5.46
N GLU A 37 16.28 -5.46 4.18
CA GLU A 37 16.45 -4.08 3.71
C GLU A 37 15.13 -3.30 3.80
N PHE A 38 15.22 -2.02 4.16
CA PHE A 38 14.04 -1.17 4.21
C PHE A 38 13.70 -0.60 2.82
N PRO A 39 12.42 -0.66 2.37
CA PRO A 39 12.00 -0.29 1.02
C PRO A 39 11.85 1.23 0.83
N TRP A 40 12.94 1.98 1.05
CA TRP A 40 12.98 3.43 0.86
C TRP A 40 12.53 3.90 -0.54
N PRO A 41 12.89 3.23 -1.65
CA PRO A 41 12.44 3.64 -2.97
C PRO A 41 10.91 3.61 -3.09
N ASP A 42 10.27 2.55 -2.61
CA ASP A 42 8.82 2.37 -2.71
C ASP A 42 8.07 3.33 -1.77
N LEU A 43 8.60 3.60 -0.58
CA LEU A 43 8.03 4.62 0.30
C LEU A 43 8.05 6.02 -0.31
N LYS A 44 9.08 6.36 -1.07
CA LYS A 44 9.14 7.64 -1.80
C LYS A 44 8.06 7.69 -2.89
N LYS A 45 7.89 6.61 -3.65
CA LYS A 45 6.80 6.52 -4.64
C LYS A 45 5.43 6.68 -3.98
N ALA A 46 5.21 6.04 -2.83
CA ALA A 46 3.95 6.13 -2.10
C ALA A 46 3.63 7.56 -1.64
N ALA A 47 4.65 8.36 -1.33
CA ALA A 47 4.48 9.76 -0.91
C ALA A 47 4.14 10.71 -2.06
N ASP A 48 4.42 10.32 -3.31
CA ASP A 48 4.15 11.12 -4.52
C ASP A 48 2.76 10.81 -5.13
N VAL A 49 2.03 9.84 -4.57
CA VAL A 49 0.65 9.45 -4.95
C VAL A 49 -0.36 10.24 -4.13
#